data_AF-A0A7C4DGE8-F1
#
_entry.id   AF-A0A7C4DGE8-F1
#
_cell.length_a   1.000
_cell.length_b   1.000
_cell.length_c   1.000
_cell.angle_alpha   90.00
_cell.angle_beta   90.00
_cell.angle_gamma   90.00
#
_symmetry.space_group_name_H-M   'P 1'
#
loop_
_entity.id
_entity.type
_entity.pdbx_description
1 polymer ?
#
loop_
_entity_poly.entity_id
_entity_poly.type
_entity_poly.pdbx_seq_one_letter_code
_entity_poly.pdbx_strand_id
1 'polypeptide(L)' 'MRIHFVGIGGIGMSSIALHEYFEGHEVYGSNLEETER' A
#
# COMPACT_ATOMS: atom_id res chain seq x y z
N MET A 1 0.51 13.40 4.59
CA MET A 1 -0.70 13.20 3.77
C MET A 1 -1.27 11.82 4.04
N ARG A 2 -2.55 11.57 3.70
CA ARG A 2 -3.19 10.25 3.83
C ARG A 2 -3.42 9.66 2.44
N ILE A 3 -2.89 8.46 2.18
CA ILE A 3 -2.84 7.87 0.84
C ILE A 3 -3.53 6.50 0.84
N HIS A 4 -4.48 6.33 -0.09
CA HIS A 4 -5.24 5.10 -0.26
C HIS A 4 -4.83 4.36 -1.54
N PHE A 5 -4.29 3.15 -1.41
CA PHE A 5 -3.92 2.29 -2.54
C PHE A 5 -4.99 1.22 -2.80
N VAL A 6 -5.57 1.22 -4.00
CA VAL A 6 -6.45 0.13 -4.47
C VAL A 6 -5.60 -0.90 -5.21
N GLY A 7 -5.64 -2.15 -4.76
CA GLY A 7 -4.71 -3.20 -5.22
C GLY A 7 -3.38 -3.20 -4.49
N ILE A 8 -3.35 -2.77 -3.21
CA ILE A 8 -2.11 -2.59 -2.43
C ILE A 8 -1.30 -3.89 -2.27
N GLY A 9 -1.94 -5.06 -2.41
CA GLY A 9 -1.28 -6.37 -2.31
C GLY A 9 -0.40 -6.74 -3.50
N GLY A 10 -0.51 -6.04 -4.64
CA GLY A 10 0.37 -6.26 -5.79
C GLY A 10 1.82 -5.85 -5.50
N ILE A 11 2.81 -6.57 -6.01
CA ILE A 11 4.24 -6.34 -5.69
C ILE A 11 4.71 -4.90 -6.00
N GLY A 12 4.25 -4.31 -7.11
CA GLY A 12 4.56 -2.92 -7.44
C GLY A 12 3.88 -1.93 -6.51
N MET A 13 2.60 -2.15 -6.22
CA MET A 13 1.78 -1.26 -5.39
C MET A 13 2.22 -1.28 -3.93
N SER A 14 2.53 -2.46 -3.38
CA SER A 14 3.06 -2.61 -2.03
C SER A 14 4.43 -1.95 -1.85
N SER A 15 5.30 -2.01 -2.86
CA SER A 15 6.61 -1.33 -2.83
C SER A 15 6.45 0.19 -2.73
N ILE A 16 5.53 0.77 -3.51
CA ILE A 16 5.26 2.21 -3.47
C ILE A 16 4.58 2.59 -2.16
N ALA A 17 3.61 1.81 -1.70
CA ALA A 17 2.95 2.03 -0.42
C ALA A 17 3.94 2.03 0.76
N LEU A 18 4.95 1.15 0.73
CA LEU A 18 6.02 1.14 1.73
C LEU A 18 6.93 2.38 1.62
N HIS A 19 7.29 2.79 0.40
CA HIS A 19 8.07 4.01 0.20
C HIS A 19 7.36 5.22 0.81
N GLU A 20 6.08 5.44 0.47
CA GLU A 20 5.27 6.53 1.00
C GLU A 20 5.13 6.49 2.53
N TYR A 21 5.00 5.29 3.09
CA TYR A 21 4.98 5.10 4.55
C TYR A 21 6.31 5.56 5.19
N PHE A 22 7.45 5.21 4.59
CA PHE A 22 8.77 5.63 5.10
C PHE A 22 9.04 7.13 4.92
N GLU A 23 8.42 7.78 3.94
CA GLU A 23 8.42 9.25 3.78
C GLU A 23 7.52 9.95 4.83
N GLY A 24 6.86 9.20 5.71
CA GLY A 24 6.04 9.74 6.80
C GLY A 24 4.58 9.99 6.42
N HIS A 25 4.10 9.40 5.33
CA HIS A 25 2.69 9.44 4.97
C HIS A 25 1.88 8.35 5.68
N GLU A 26 0.63 8.66 6.00
CA GLU A 26 -0.30 7.65 6.50
C GLU A 26 -0.85 6.86 5.32
N VAL A 27 -0.55 5.57 5.26
CA VAL A 27 -0.87 4.70 4.12
C VAL A 27 -1.87 3.63 4.52
N TYR A 28 -2.90 3.45 3.70
CA TYR A 28 -3.87 2.36 3.83
C TYR A 28 -4.30 1.90 2.44
N GLY A 29 -4.99 0.77 2.35
CA GLY A 29 -5.32 0.19 1.04
C GLY A 29 -6.36 -0.91 1.10
N SER A 30 -6.83 -1.28 -0.08
CA SER A 30 -7.65 -2.47 -0.31
C SER A 30 -6.97 -3.38 -1.33
N ASN A 31 -7.27 -4.67 -1.25
CA ASN A 31 -6.89 -5.64 -2.26
C ASN A 31 -8.07 -6.59 -2.46
N LEU A 32 -8.24 -7.12 -3.67
CA LEU A 32 -9.39 -7.97 -4.00
C LEU A 32 -9.36 -9.29 -3.20
N GLU A 33 -8.16 -9.83 -3.01
CA GLU A 33 -7.91 -11.05 -2.26
C GLU A 33 -6.95 -10.74 -1.12
N GLU A 34 -7.06 -11.51 -0.04
CA GLU A 34 -6.06 -11.50 1.02
C GLU A 34 -4.78 -12.13 0.45
N THR A 35 -3.76 -11.30 0.24
CA THR A 35 -2.44 -11.80 -0.16
C THR A 35 -1.68 -12.21 1.08
N GLU A 36 -1.10 -13.41 1.09
CA GLU A 36 -0.22 -13.85 2.16
C GLU A 36 0.93 -12.85 2.32
N ARG A 37 1.08 -12.34 3.54
CA ARG A 37 2.26 -11.66 4.04
C ARG A 37 2.94 -12.55 5.05
#